data_AF-L1IER5-F1
#
_entry.id   AF-L1IER5-F1
#
_cell.length_a   1.000
_cell.length_b   1.000
_cell.length_c   1.000
_cell.angle_alpha   90.00
_cell.angle_beta   90.00
_cell.angle_gamma   90.00
#
_symmetry.space_group_name_H-M   'P 1'
#
loop_
_entity.id
_entity.type
_entity.pdbx_description
1 polymer ?
#
loop_
_entity_poly.entity_id
_entity_poly.type
_entity_poly.pdbx_seq_one_letter_code
_entity_poly.pdbx_strand_id
1 'polypeptide(L)'
;MSSTCGIGKRREEHVQMDRRKKRRTDKKKEYAGERRTDKKKEYAGERQQETCGAALQPLKMIFQNALNRVLIAPDHRENLNNAFTALEEMYNDKQAQLQELKKDKAAQLQELKKDKAAQLQELKKDKAALQKHKAAQLEISQGLLQDTRRSLAEAREKCLQTESSRHAVLNNRALIEIGLLRKFPGMTTTQALDHFIAKHLLQNPKQRKSRKLRPDCVSVCNQLANQYNLACSHASVANELSGLMHEISKPVHSRMKAPAGYFVGGPSPLAQAIACVLLKLQGLGSIARDMDVFLIDDGGKIVCRLANGKIQPASPSKPGS
;
A
#
# COMPACT_ATOMS: atom_id res chain seq x y z
N MET A 1 18.82 -5.66 16.97
CA MET A 1 19.11 -4.21 16.91
C MET A 1 18.28 -3.56 15.80
N SER A 2 17.10 -3.02 16.10
CA SER A 2 16.38 -2.06 15.24
C SER A 2 15.20 -1.51 16.04
N SER A 3 15.45 -0.49 16.86
CA SER A 3 14.43 0.13 17.73
C SER A 3 14.49 1.67 17.69
N THR A 4 15.21 2.26 16.74
CA THR A 4 15.42 3.72 16.68
C THR A 4 14.55 4.45 15.65
N CYS A 5 13.71 3.76 14.87
CA CYS A 5 12.92 4.37 13.79
C CYS A 5 11.61 5.07 14.26
N GLY A 6 11.21 4.91 15.54
CA GLY A 6 9.94 5.43 16.05
C GLY A 6 9.98 6.84 16.65
N ILE A 7 11.17 7.35 16.99
CA ILE A 7 11.31 8.63 17.73
C ILE A 7 11.28 9.84 16.80
N GLY A 8 11.75 9.69 15.55
CA GLY A 8 11.75 10.77 14.56
C GLY A 8 10.34 11.21 14.15
N LYS A 9 9.44 10.26 13.87
CA LYS A 9 8.07 10.56 13.42
C LYS A 9 7.24 11.31 14.47
N ARG A 10 7.36 10.95 15.76
CA ARG A 10 6.62 11.64 16.83
C ARG A 10 7.09 13.09 17.02
N ARG A 11 8.39 13.37 16.81
CA ARG A 11 8.92 14.74 16.89
C ARG A 11 8.42 15.61 15.73
N GLU A 12 8.37 15.07 14.51
CA GLU A 12 7.86 15.82 13.36
C GLU A 12 6.35 16.12 13.48
N GLU A 13 5.56 15.18 13.99
CA GLU A 13 4.12 15.39 14.24
C GLU A 13 3.87 16.49 15.28
N HIS A 14 4.67 16.52 16.35
CA HIS A 14 4.57 17.56 17.39
C HIS A 14 4.91 18.95 16.83
N VAL A 15 5.99 19.06 16.05
CA VAL A 15 6.39 20.32 15.40
C VAL A 15 5.32 20.80 14.41
N GLN A 16 4.70 19.89 13.65
CA GLN A 16 3.59 20.25 12.77
C GLN A 16 2.35 20.71 13.55
N MET A 17 2.05 20.10 14.69
CA MET A 17 0.92 20.49 15.54
C MET A 17 1.11 21.90 16.11
N ASP A 18 2.31 22.23 16.59
CA ASP A 18 2.60 23.57 17.15
C ASP A 18 2.58 24.65 16.08
N ARG A 19 3.10 24.37 14.87
CA ARG A 19 2.96 25.29 13.71
C ARG A 19 1.49 25.53 13.35
N ARG A 20 0.62 24.52 13.45
CA ARG A 20 -0.83 24.67 13.21
C ARG A 20 -1.51 25.49 14.31
N LYS A 21 -1.13 25.32 15.58
CA LYS A 21 -1.65 26.12 16.70
C LYS A 21 -1.27 27.60 16.55
N LYS A 22 0.00 27.88 16.24
CA LYS A 22 0.49 29.26 16.03
C LYS A 22 -0.22 29.97 14.87
N ARG A 23 -0.41 29.29 13.73
CA ARG A 23 -1.17 29.85 12.59
C ARG A 23 -2.64 30.14 12.92
N ARG A 24 -3.26 29.37 13.80
CA ARG A 24 -4.64 29.63 14.26
C ARG A 24 -4.72 30.85 15.18
N THR A 25 -3.74 31.02 16.08
CA THR A 25 -3.70 32.18 16.98
C THR A 25 -3.42 33.48 16.23
N ASP A 26 -2.52 33.46 15.24
CA ASP A 26 -2.15 34.65 14.48
C ASP A 26 -3.32 35.14 13.62
N LYS A 27 -4.01 34.23 12.92
CA LYS A 27 -5.25 34.55 12.19
C LYS A 27 -6.34 35.13 13.11
N LYS A 28 -6.48 34.59 14.32
CA LYS A 28 -7.51 35.08 15.27
C LYS A 28 -7.20 36.52 15.74
N LYS A 29 -5.92 36.89 15.87
CA LYS A 29 -5.48 38.26 16.18
C LYS A 29 -5.71 39.21 15.01
N GLU A 30 -5.42 38.78 13.79
CA GLU A 30 -5.65 39.55 12.56
C GLU A 30 -7.14 39.91 12.38
N TYR A 31 -8.04 38.92 12.48
CA TYR A 31 -9.49 39.15 12.43
C TYR A 31 -10.03 40.04 13.56
N ALA A 32 -9.40 40.00 14.74
CA ALA A 32 -9.79 40.87 15.87
C ALA A 32 -9.32 42.32 15.67
N GLY A 33 -8.21 42.54 14.96
CA GLY A 33 -7.71 43.86 14.59
C GLY A 33 -8.62 44.58 13.60
N GLU A 34 -9.00 43.89 12.52
CA GLU A 34 -9.86 44.46 11.47
C GLU A 34 -11.26 44.86 11.97
N ARG A 35 -11.87 44.05 12.86
CA ARG A 35 -13.18 44.40 13.45
C ARG A 35 -13.14 45.65 14.34
N ARG A 36 -11.98 45.97 14.94
CA ARG A 36 -11.85 47.17 15.79
C ARG A 36 -11.70 48.44 14.95
N THR A 37 -11.08 48.37 13.78
CA THR A 37 -10.92 49.52 12.89
C THR A 37 -12.21 49.92 12.20
N ASP A 38 -13.07 48.95 11.86
CA ASP A 38 -14.35 49.23 11.19
C ASP A 38 -15.35 49.92 12.13
N LYS A 39 -15.49 49.44 13.38
CA LYS A 39 -16.35 50.09 14.39
C LYS A 39 -15.91 51.51 14.70
N LYS A 40 -14.60 51.79 14.74
CA LYS A 40 -14.08 53.13 15.06
C LYS A 40 -14.38 54.15 13.95
N LYS A 41 -14.49 53.70 12.68
CA LYS A 41 -14.87 54.56 11.54
C LYS A 41 -16.37 54.81 11.49
N GLU A 42 -17.19 53.83 11.84
CA GLU A 42 -18.66 53.96 11.92
C GLU A 42 -19.08 55.02 12.96
N TYR A 43 -18.54 54.95 14.18
CA TYR A 43 -18.80 55.94 15.24
C TYR A 43 -18.29 57.36 14.92
N ALA A 44 -17.23 57.49 14.10
CA ALA A 44 -16.70 58.80 13.71
C ALA A 44 -17.58 59.50 12.67
N GLY A 45 -18.22 58.74 11.77
CA GLY A 45 -19.13 59.27 10.77
C GLY A 45 -20.45 59.76 11.35
N GLU A 46 -21.00 59.08 12.36
CA GLU A 46 -22.25 59.48 13.03
C GLU A 46 -22.09 60.80 13.81
N ARG A 47 -20.97 60.98 14.54
CA ARG A 47 -20.71 62.22 15.29
C ARG A 47 -20.56 63.46 14.41
N GLN A 48 -20.00 63.33 13.20
CA GLN A 48 -19.83 64.50 12.31
C GLN A 48 -21.15 65.01 11.71
N GLN A 49 -22.16 64.15 11.56
CA GLN A 49 -23.46 64.57 11.02
C GLN A 49 -24.32 65.30 12.04
N GLU A 50 -24.30 64.87 13.31
CA GLU A 50 -24.97 65.58 14.40
C GLU A 50 -24.40 66.98 14.63
N THR A 51 -23.08 67.16 14.49
CA THR A 51 -22.44 68.46 14.71
C THR A 51 -22.76 69.51 13.63
N CYS A 52 -22.96 69.11 12.37
CA CYS A 52 -23.25 70.07 11.29
C CYS A 52 -24.71 70.56 11.31
N GLY A 53 -25.67 69.68 11.61
CA GLY A 53 -27.08 70.07 11.78
C GLY A 53 -27.31 70.94 13.02
N ALA A 54 -26.60 70.63 14.11
CA ALA A 54 -26.67 71.43 15.34
C ALA A 54 -26.02 72.82 15.19
N ALA A 55 -25.05 73.00 14.27
CA ALA A 55 -24.38 74.29 14.05
C ALA A 55 -25.20 75.31 13.22
N LEU A 56 -26.16 74.84 12.42
CA LEU A 56 -27.04 75.70 11.60
C LEU A 56 -28.04 76.49 12.44
N GLN A 57 -28.52 75.93 13.56
CA GLN A 57 -29.51 76.59 14.42
C GLN A 57 -28.96 77.86 15.13
N PRO A 58 -27.77 77.84 15.76
CA PRO A 58 -27.13 79.04 16.30
C PRO A 58 -26.86 80.11 15.23
N LEU A 59 -26.42 79.70 14.03
CA LEU A 59 -26.17 80.62 12.93
C LEU A 59 -27.47 81.30 12.43
N LYS A 60 -28.58 80.56 12.32
CA LYS A 60 -29.91 81.10 12.02
C LYS A 60 -30.35 82.12 13.06
N MET A 61 -30.17 81.84 14.35
CA MET A 61 -30.44 82.80 15.43
C MET A 61 -29.56 84.05 15.37
N ILE A 62 -28.24 83.91 15.18
CA ILE A 62 -27.31 85.03 15.11
C ILE A 62 -27.64 85.94 13.93
N PHE A 63 -27.96 85.34 12.78
CA PHE A 63 -28.37 86.07 11.58
C PHE A 63 -29.70 86.81 11.78
N GLN A 64 -30.73 86.14 12.35
CA GLN A 64 -32.01 86.78 12.67
C GLN A 64 -31.86 87.95 13.65
N ASN A 65 -30.99 87.79 14.66
CA ASN A 65 -30.68 88.83 15.64
C ASN A 65 -29.89 90.00 15.03
N ALA A 66 -28.99 89.73 14.07
CA ALA A 66 -28.27 90.77 13.33
C ALA A 66 -29.21 91.58 12.43
N LEU A 67 -30.13 90.90 11.73
CA LEU A 67 -31.15 91.55 10.89
C LEU A 67 -32.10 92.45 11.69
N ASN A 68 -32.44 92.07 12.93
CA ASN A 68 -33.30 92.87 13.80
C ASN A 68 -32.60 94.12 14.37
N ARG A 69 -31.26 94.19 14.36
CA ARG A 69 -30.47 95.30 14.94
C ARG A 69 -30.10 96.39 13.94
N VAL A 70 -30.14 96.10 12.64
CA VAL A 70 -29.81 97.06 11.60
C VAL A 70 -31.12 97.67 11.09
N LEU A 71 -31.21 99.01 10.99
CA LEU A 71 -32.32 99.73 10.35
C LEU A 71 -32.26 99.51 8.83
N ILE A 72 -32.57 98.28 8.42
CA ILE A 72 -32.61 97.85 7.03
C ILE A 72 -33.98 98.24 6.46
N ALA A 73 -33.99 98.91 5.30
CA ALA A 73 -35.24 99.22 4.60
C ALA A 73 -36.06 97.93 4.37
N PRO A 74 -37.40 97.95 4.52
CA PRO A 74 -38.25 96.75 4.46
C PRO A 74 -37.96 95.84 3.26
N ASP A 75 -37.73 96.41 2.08
CA ASP A 75 -37.46 95.71 0.83
C ASP A 75 -36.16 94.88 0.86
N HIS A 76 -35.13 95.33 1.59
CA HIS A 76 -33.88 94.58 1.74
C HIS A 76 -34.03 93.42 2.73
N ARG A 77 -34.87 93.58 3.76
CA ARG A 77 -35.17 92.51 4.72
C ARG A 77 -35.93 91.35 4.06
N GLU A 78 -36.86 91.66 3.16
CA GLU A 78 -37.59 90.66 2.38
C GLU A 78 -36.66 89.88 1.44
N ASN A 79 -35.78 90.57 0.72
CA ASN A 79 -34.77 89.92 -0.14
C ASN A 79 -33.81 89.00 0.64
N LEU A 80 -33.41 89.39 1.86
CA LEU A 80 -32.57 88.57 2.74
C LEU A 80 -33.32 87.33 3.26
N ASN A 81 -34.60 87.47 3.62
CA ASN A 81 -35.43 86.32 4.01
C ASN A 81 -35.62 85.36 2.84
N ASN A 82 -35.89 85.86 1.63
CA ASN A 82 -36.04 85.03 0.42
C ASN A 82 -34.75 84.28 0.09
N ALA A 83 -33.58 84.94 0.21
CA ALA A 83 -32.28 84.30 0.02
C ALA A 83 -32.01 83.21 1.08
N PHE A 84 -32.43 83.44 2.34
CA PHE A 84 -32.29 82.45 3.41
C PHE A 84 -33.19 81.23 3.18
N THR A 85 -34.45 81.45 2.76
CA THR A 85 -35.37 80.36 2.40
C THR A 85 -34.83 79.54 1.23
N ALA A 86 -34.31 80.19 0.18
CA ALA A 86 -33.69 79.52 -0.95
C ALA A 86 -32.44 78.69 -0.54
N LEU A 87 -31.64 79.18 0.41
CA LEU A 87 -30.51 78.43 0.98
C LEU A 87 -30.98 77.22 1.82
N GLU A 88 -32.06 77.37 2.59
CA GLU A 88 -32.65 76.29 3.38
C GLU A 88 -33.24 75.20 2.48
N GLU A 89 -33.91 75.58 1.39
CA GLU A 89 -34.39 74.65 0.36
C GLU A 89 -33.24 73.91 -0.33
N MET A 90 -32.19 74.61 -0.76
CA MET A 90 -31.00 73.97 -1.35
C MET A 90 -30.30 73.02 -0.36
N TYR A 91 -30.21 73.39 0.92
CA TYR A 91 -29.64 72.53 1.96
C TYR A 91 -30.47 71.26 2.13
N ASN A 92 -31.79 71.39 2.23
CA ASN A 92 -32.71 70.26 2.37
C ASN A 92 -32.68 69.33 1.14
N ASP A 93 -32.64 69.88 -0.08
CA ASP A 93 -32.50 69.12 -1.32
C ASP A 93 -31.17 68.33 -1.35
N LYS A 94 -30.06 68.99 -0.98
CA LYS A 94 -28.75 68.30 -0.89
C LYS A 94 -28.73 67.24 0.19
N GLN A 95 -29.40 67.46 1.32
CA GLN A 95 -29.53 66.47 2.38
C GLN A 95 -30.36 65.27 1.91
N ALA A 96 -31.45 65.50 1.17
CA ALA A 96 -32.27 64.45 0.58
C ALA A 96 -31.48 63.61 -0.45
N GLN A 97 -30.77 64.27 -1.38
CA GLN A 97 -29.88 63.61 -2.35
C GLN A 97 -28.80 62.76 -1.65
N LEU A 98 -28.22 63.27 -0.56
CA LEU A 98 -27.22 62.53 0.21
C LEU A 98 -27.81 61.32 0.94
N GLN A 99 -29.03 61.42 1.45
CA GLN A 99 -29.73 60.28 2.05
C GLN A 99 -30.08 59.21 1.02
N GLU A 100 -30.53 59.60 -0.16
CA GLU A 100 -30.82 58.68 -1.27
C GLU A 100 -29.55 57.93 -1.72
N LEU A 101 -28.46 58.66 -1.99
CA LEU A 101 -27.16 58.06 -2.33
C LEU A 101 -26.66 57.09 -1.25
N LYS A 102 -26.91 57.37 0.03
CA LYS A 102 -26.57 56.45 1.12
C LYS A 102 -27.42 55.18 1.09
N LYS A 103 -28.72 55.31 0.83
CA LYS A 103 -29.63 54.15 0.70
C LYS A 103 -29.22 53.27 -0.47
N ASP A 104 -28.93 53.87 -1.63
CA ASP A 104 -28.52 53.14 -2.82
C ASP A 104 -27.20 52.41 -2.62
N LYS A 105 -26.20 53.08 -2.04
CA LYS A 105 -24.92 52.44 -1.70
C LYS A 105 -25.10 51.31 -0.68
N ALA A 106 -25.98 51.48 0.31
CA ALA A 106 -26.27 50.42 1.28
C ALA A 106 -26.93 49.21 0.61
N ALA A 107 -27.87 49.44 -0.32
CA ALA A 107 -28.52 48.38 -1.09
C ALA A 107 -27.51 47.62 -1.98
N GLN A 108 -26.69 48.34 -2.76
CA GLN A 108 -25.62 47.74 -3.57
C GLN A 108 -24.63 46.93 -2.72
N LEU A 109 -24.26 47.44 -1.54
CA LEU A 109 -23.36 46.73 -0.63
C LEU A 109 -24.00 45.45 -0.08
N GLN A 110 -25.31 45.46 0.19
CA GLN A 110 -26.03 44.27 0.64
C GLN A 110 -26.12 43.21 -0.47
N GLU A 111 -26.38 43.62 -1.71
CA GLU A 111 -26.43 42.72 -2.86
C GLU A 111 -25.07 42.06 -3.10
N LEU A 112 -23.99 42.85 -3.16
CA LEU A 112 -22.63 42.33 -3.28
C LEU A 112 -22.25 41.36 -2.16
N LYS A 113 -22.74 41.59 -0.93
CA LYS A 113 -22.53 40.66 0.19
C LYS A 113 -23.29 39.35 -0.01
N LYS A 114 -24.52 39.40 -0.52
CA LYS A 114 -25.32 38.19 -0.83
C LYS A 114 -24.65 37.38 -1.94
N ASP A 115 -24.21 38.02 -3.01
CA ASP A 115 -23.55 37.35 -4.14
C ASP A 115 -22.25 36.68 -3.72
N LYS A 116 -21.40 37.40 -2.96
CA LYS A 116 -20.17 36.82 -2.41
C LYS A 116 -20.46 35.66 -1.46
N ALA A 117 -21.52 35.73 -0.67
CA ALA A 117 -21.92 34.64 0.22
C ALA A 117 -22.37 33.40 -0.58
N ALA A 118 -23.12 33.59 -1.67
CA ALA A 118 -23.55 32.52 -2.57
C ALA A 118 -22.35 31.85 -3.26
N GLN A 119 -21.45 32.63 -3.86
CA GLN A 119 -20.22 32.11 -4.49
C GLN A 119 -19.35 31.34 -3.50
N LEU A 120 -19.21 31.83 -2.26
CA LEU A 120 -18.43 31.16 -1.23
C LEU A 120 -19.09 29.85 -0.76
N GLN A 121 -20.42 29.76 -0.81
CA GLN A 121 -21.14 28.52 -0.51
C GLN A 121 -20.97 27.48 -1.64
N GLU A 122 -21.00 27.91 -2.89
CA GLU A 122 -20.76 27.07 -4.06
C GLU A 122 -19.34 26.50 -4.05
N LEU A 123 -18.33 27.34 -3.87
CA LEU A 123 -16.93 26.90 -3.75
C LEU A 123 -16.70 25.90 -2.60
N LYS A 124 -17.46 26.02 -1.50
CA LYS A 124 -17.41 25.03 -0.40
C LYS A 124 -18.01 23.69 -0.83
N LYS A 125 -19.12 23.70 -1.57
CA LYS A 125 -19.75 22.48 -2.10
C LYS A 125 -18.82 21.78 -3.10
N ASP A 126 -18.23 22.53 -4.03
CA ASP A 126 -17.30 21.99 -5.03
C ASP A 126 -16.06 21.40 -4.38
N LYS A 127 -15.49 22.09 -3.39
CA LYS A 127 -14.36 21.57 -2.62
C LYS A 127 -14.72 20.27 -1.90
N ALA A 128 -15.91 20.17 -1.32
CA ALA A 128 -16.37 18.94 -0.65
C ALA A 128 -16.58 17.80 -1.65
N ALA A 129 -17.15 18.08 -2.82
CA ALA A 129 -17.32 17.11 -3.91
C ALA A 129 -15.96 16.60 -4.42
N LEU A 130 -15.00 17.50 -4.64
CA LEU A 130 -13.64 17.13 -5.05
C LEU A 130 -12.92 16.28 -4.00
N GLN A 131 -13.12 16.58 -2.71
CA GLN A 131 -12.56 15.77 -1.63
C GLN A 131 -13.17 14.36 -1.59
N LYS A 132 -14.49 14.23 -1.80
CA LYS A 132 -15.15 12.93 -1.91
C LYS A 132 -14.63 12.13 -3.10
N HIS A 133 -14.52 12.77 -4.27
CA HIS A 133 -13.97 12.13 -5.47
C HIS A 133 -12.54 11.64 -5.25
N LYS A 134 -11.67 12.47 -4.64
CA LYS A 134 -10.30 12.08 -4.31
C LYS A 134 -10.24 10.91 -3.33
N ALA A 135 -11.11 10.90 -2.31
CA ALA A 135 -11.19 9.79 -1.36
C ALA A 135 -11.59 8.48 -2.04
N ALA A 136 -12.62 8.50 -2.90
CA ALA A 136 -13.04 7.34 -3.67
C ALA A 136 -11.93 6.83 -4.61
N GLN A 137 -11.24 7.74 -5.30
CA GLN A 137 -10.12 7.37 -6.18
C GLN A 137 -8.96 6.75 -5.40
N LEU A 138 -8.66 7.26 -4.19
CA LEU A 138 -7.65 6.69 -3.32
C LEU A 138 -8.02 5.28 -2.88
N GLU A 139 -9.28 5.05 -2.49
CA GLU A 139 -9.78 3.73 -2.10
C GLU A 139 -9.64 2.71 -3.25
N ILE A 140 -10.06 3.09 -4.47
CA ILE A 140 -9.88 2.26 -5.67
C ILE A 140 -8.40 1.94 -5.92
N SER A 141 -7.52 2.94 -5.84
CA SER A 141 -6.09 2.74 -6.05
C SER A 141 -5.45 1.82 -5.01
N GLN A 142 -5.91 1.90 -3.76
CA GLN A 142 -5.44 1.03 -2.68
C GLN A 142 -5.88 -0.43 -2.90
N GLY A 143 -7.13 -0.65 -3.33
CA GLY A 143 -7.62 -1.96 -3.72
C GLY A 143 -6.76 -2.59 -4.82
N LEU A 144 -6.54 -1.85 -5.92
CA LEU A 144 -5.72 -2.33 -7.04
C LEU A 144 -4.27 -2.67 -6.63
N LEU A 145 -3.66 -1.86 -5.76
CA LEU A 145 -2.32 -2.12 -5.23
C LEU A 145 -2.30 -3.38 -4.36
N GLN A 146 -3.34 -3.63 -3.56
CA GLN A 146 -3.44 -4.83 -2.74
C GLN A 146 -3.58 -6.09 -3.61
N ASP A 147 -4.41 -6.04 -4.64
CA ASP A 147 -4.60 -7.15 -5.58
C ASP A 147 -3.33 -7.43 -6.38
N THR A 148 -2.65 -6.38 -6.85
CA THR A 148 -1.36 -6.52 -7.54
C THR A 148 -0.29 -7.14 -6.63
N ARG A 149 -0.26 -6.78 -5.35
CA ARG A 149 0.66 -7.38 -4.37
C ARG A 149 0.36 -8.86 -4.14
N ARG A 150 -0.92 -9.23 -4.04
CA ARG A 150 -1.34 -10.63 -3.89
C ARG A 150 -0.93 -11.46 -5.11
N SER A 151 -1.27 -10.99 -6.31
CA SER A 151 -0.92 -11.65 -7.56
C SER A 151 0.59 -11.79 -7.75
N LEU A 152 1.37 -10.77 -7.39
CA LEU A 152 2.83 -10.85 -7.43
C LEU A 152 3.40 -11.87 -6.43
N ALA A 153 2.81 -11.98 -5.22
CA ALA A 153 3.23 -12.97 -4.23
C ALA A 153 2.96 -14.40 -4.73
N GLU A 154 1.76 -14.66 -5.27
CA GLU A 154 1.38 -15.95 -5.85
C GLU A 154 2.29 -16.31 -7.04
N ALA A 155 2.57 -15.36 -7.94
CA ALA A 155 3.47 -15.58 -9.07
C ALA A 155 4.90 -15.90 -8.62
N ARG A 156 5.40 -15.22 -7.58
CA ARG A 156 6.71 -15.49 -7.00
C ARG A 156 6.77 -16.87 -6.36
N GLU A 157 5.76 -17.26 -5.59
CA GLU A 157 5.69 -18.58 -4.97
C GLU A 157 5.68 -19.68 -6.03
N LYS A 158 4.86 -19.55 -7.07
CA LYS A 158 4.83 -20.50 -8.19
C LYS A 158 6.16 -20.61 -8.92
N CYS A 159 6.86 -19.48 -9.12
CA CYS A 159 8.19 -19.46 -9.72
C CYS A 159 9.19 -20.23 -8.86
N LEU A 160 9.21 -19.97 -7.54
CA LEU A 160 10.09 -20.66 -6.59
C LEU A 160 9.79 -22.16 -6.50
N GLN A 161 8.51 -22.56 -6.52
CA GLN A 161 8.11 -23.98 -6.54
C GLN A 161 8.58 -24.68 -7.83
N THR A 162 8.48 -23.99 -8.97
CA THR A 162 8.95 -24.52 -10.26
C THR A 162 10.47 -24.65 -10.26
N GLU A 163 11.18 -23.68 -9.68
CA GLU A 163 12.63 -23.69 -9.54
C GLU A 163 13.12 -24.80 -8.61
N SER A 164 12.47 -25.03 -7.47
CA SER A 164 12.84 -26.10 -6.53
C SER A 164 12.63 -27.49 -7.14
N SER A 165 11.49 -27.70 -7.80
CA SER A 165 11.16 -28.95 -8.52
C SER A 165 12.21 -29.27 -9.58
N ARG A 166 12.65 -28.24 -10.28
CA ARG A 166 13.67 -28.32 -11.32
C ARG A 166 15.06 -28.67 -10.76
N HIS A 167 15.47 -28.11 -9.62
CA HIS A 167 16.71 -28.51 -8.94
C HIS A 167 16.68 -29.97 -8.52
N ALA A 168 15.54 -30.46 -8.04
CA ALA A 168 15.37 -31.86 -7.71
C ALA A 168 15.59 -32.76 -8.93
N VAL A 169 14.99 -32.46 -10.09
CA VAL A 169 15.18 -33.28 -11.31
C VAL A 169 16.65 -33.37 -11.72
N LEU A 170 17.39 -32.26 -11.70
CA LEU A 170 18.81 -32.25 -12.05
C LEU A 170 19.65 -33.09 -11.10
N ASN A 171 19.41 -32.96 -9.79
CA ASN A 171 20.12 -33.73 -8.78
C ASN A 171 19.73 -35.21 -8.79
N ASN A 172 18.45 -35.53 -9.05
CA ASN A 172 17.98 -36.91 -9.24
C ASN A 172 18.85 -37.59 -10.30
N ARG A 173 18.97 -36.95 -11.47
CA ARG A 173 19.77 -37.46 -12.59
C ARG A 173 21.23 -37.58 -12.22
N ALA A 174 21.84 -36.49 -11.76
CA ALA A 174 23.28 -36.42 -11.51
C ALA A 174 23.73 -37.45 -10.46
N LEU A 175 23.01 -37.56 -9.34
CA LEU A 175 23.36 -38.49 -8.27
C LEU A 175 23.20 -39.95 -8.70
N ILE A 176 22.11 -40.26 -9.41
CA ILE A 176 21.89 -41.61 -9.95
C ILE A 176 22.97 -41.96 -10.97
N GLU A 177 23.27 -41.06 -11.92
CA GLU A 177 24.33 -41.25 -12.91
C GLU A 177 25.69 -41.50 -12.26
N ILE A 178 26.10 -40.68 -11.29
CA ILE A 178 27.37 -40.84 -10.57
C ILE A 178 27.42 -42.19 -9.83
N GLY A 179 26.35 -42.54 -9.12
CA GLY A 179 26.28 -43.81 -8.39
C GLY A 179 26.33 -45.03 -9.30
N LEU A 180 25.65 -44.96 -10.45
CA LEU A 180 25.65 -46.04 -11.44
C LEU A 180 26.99 -46.18 -12.14
N LEU A 181 27.61 -45.06 -12.58
CA LEU A 181 28.92 -45.08 -13.24
C LEU A 181 29.98 -45.76 -12.36
N ARG A 182 29.97 -45.46 -11.06
CA ARG A 182 30.90 -46.04 -10.08
C ARG A 182 30.65 -47.54 -9.86
N LYS A 183 29.39 -47.98 -9.93
CA LYS A 183 29.01 -49.37 -9.66
C LYS A 183 29.18 -50.29 -10.87
N PHE A 184 28.93 -49.77 -12.07
CA PHE A 184 28.91 -50.51 -13.33
C PHE A 184 29.76 -49.79 -14.39
N PRO A 185 31.09 -49.73 -14.19
CA PRO A 185 31.97 -49.13 -15.18
C PRO A 185 31.83 -49.85 -16.53
N GLY A 186 31.70 -49.07 -17.62
CA GLY A 186 31.57 -49.59 -18.98
C GLY A 186 30.14 -49.85 -19.46
N MET A 187 29.13 -49.73 -18.60
CA MET A 187 27.72 -49.73 -19.05
C MET A 187 27.25 -48.31 -19.36
N THR A 188 26.35 -48.16 -20.34
CA THR A 188 25.62 -46.89 -20.52
C THR A 188 24.71 -46.63 -19.31
N THR A 189 24.42 -45.38 -18.98
CA THR A 189 23.55 -45.03 -17.83
C THR A 189 22.22 -45.79 -17.85
N THR A 190 21.57 -45.88 -19.02
CA THR A 190 20.30 -46.60 -19.18
C THR A 190 20.45 -48.09 -18.86
N GLN A 191 21.46 -48.75 -19.44
CA GLN A 191 21.72 -50.18 -19.18
C GLN A 191 22.06 -50.43 -17.71
N ALA A 192 22.89 -49.56 -17.11
CA ALA A 192 23.27 -49.64 -15.71
C ALA A 192 22.05 -49.45 -14.79
N LEU A 193 21.17 -48.50 -15.10
CA LEU A 193 19.96 -48.23 -14.33
C LEU A 193 18.98 -49.41 -14.41
N ASP A 194 18.72 -49.92 -15.62
CA ASP A 194 17.84 -51.08 -15.82
C ASP A 194 18.38 -52.32 -15.08
N HIS A 195 19.67 -52.59 -15.21
CA HIS A 195 20.33 -53.67 -14.49
C HIS A 195 20.24 -53.48 -12.96
N PHE A 196 20.46 -52.26 -12.48
CA PHE A 196 20.39 -51.91 -11.07
C PHE A 196 18.99 -52.13 -10.50
N ILE A 197 17.95 -51.59 -11.15
CA ILE A 197 16.56 -51.75 -10.73
C ILE A 197 16.17 -53.23 -10.70
N ALA A 198 16.49 -53.96 -11.77
CA ALA A 198 16.19 -55.38 -11.91
C ALA A 198 16.85 -56.24 -10.82
N LYS A 199 18.10 -55.92 -10.46
CA LYS A 199 18.89 -56.68 -9.49
C LYS A 199 18.58 -56.31 -8.04
N HIS A 200 18.35 -55.03 -7.78
CA HIS A 200 18.37 -54.49 -6.41
C HIS A 200 17.03 -53.99 -5.89
N LEU A 201 16.10 -53.55 -6.76
CA LEU A 201 14.89 -52.85 -6.32
C LEU A 201 13.58 -53.59 -6.60
N LEU A 202 13.52 -54.38 -7.68
CA LEU A 202 12.32 -55.13 -8.08
C LEU A 202 12.48 -56.64 -7.91
N GLN A 203 11.36 -57.30 -7.65
CA GLN A 203 11.16 -58.73 -7.82
C GLN A 203 10.54 -58.97 -9.21
N ASN A 204 11.05 -59.95 -9.95
CA ASN A 204 10.56 -60.34 -11.28
C ASN A 204 10.46 -59.18 -12.31
N PRO A 205 11.56 -58.44 -12.57
CA PRO A 205 11.54 -57.23 -13.40
C PRO A 205 11.02 -57.42 -14.83
N LYS A 206 11.12 -58.65 -15.37
CA LYS A 206 10.65 -59.04 -16.71
C LYS A 206 9.12 -59.07 -16.84
N GLN A 207 8.38 -59.29 -15.75
CA GLN A 207 6.93 -59.41 -15.79
C GLN A 207 6.25 -58.07 -15.44
N ARG A 208 5.96 -57.24 -16.45
CA ARG A 208 5.35 -55.90 -16.24
C ARG A 208 4.12 -55.90 -15.32
N LYS A 209 3.23 -56.89 -15.45
CA LYS A 209 1.96 -56.97 -14.68
C LYS A 209 2.11 -57.41 -13.22
N SER A 210 3.26 -57.97 -12.85
CA SER A 210 3.50 -58.55 -11.51
C SER A 210 4.77 -58.00 -10.86
N ARG A 211 5.25 -56.83 -11.31
CA ARG A 211 6.40 -56.15 -10.70
C ARG A 211 6.07 -55.85 -9.24
N LYS A 212 6.86 -56.43 -8.34
CA LYS A 212 6.77 -56.17 -6.91
C LYS A 212 8.06 -55.51 -6.46
N LEU A 213 7.95 -54.58 -5.52
CA LEU A 213 9.12 -54.04 -4.85
C LEU A 213 9.80 -55.14 -4.03
N ARG A 214 11.13 -55.07 -3.91
CA ARG A 214 11.84 -55.88 -2.92
C ARG A 214 11.52 -55.43 -1.49
N PRO A 215 11.69 -56.30 -0.47
CA PRO A 215 11.29 -55.99 0.90
C PRO A 215 11.95 -54.75 1.49
N ASP A 216 13.19 -54.47 1.13
CA ASP A 216 13.91 -53.24 1.51
C ASP A 216 13.25 -51.99 0.93
N CYS A 217 12.89 -52.00 -0.35
CA CYS A 217 12.13 -50.90 -0.98
C CYS A 217 10.73 -50.72 -0.37
N VAL A 218 10.06 -51.82 -0.03
CA VAL A 218 8.75 -51.77 0.67
C VAL A 218 8.90 -51.09 2.03
N SER A 219 9.95 -51.43 2.78
CA SER A 219 10.26 -50.79 4.08
C SER A 219 10.47 -49.29 3.93
N VAL A 220 11.24 -48.86 2.91
CA VAL A 220 11.45 -47.44 2.58
C VAL A 220 10.12 -46.74 2.29
N CYS A 221 9.27 -47.33 1.43
CA CYS A 221 7.97 -46.76 1.08
C CYS A 221 7.05 -46.63 2.30
N ASN A 222 7.00 -47.66 3.15
CA ASN A 222 6.20 -47.65 4.37
C ASN A 222 6.73 -46.61 5.38
N GLN A 223 8.05 -46.44 5.49
CA GLN A 223 8.64 -45.41 6.34
C GLN A 223 8.27 -44.00 5.86
N LEU A 224 8.36 -43.74 4.54
CA LEU A 224 7.97 -42.47 3.94
C LEU A 224 6.47 -42.19 4.11
N ALA A 225 5.62 -43.20 3.92
CA ALA A 225 4.19 -43.08 4.12
C ALA A 225 3.84 -42.76 5.59
N ASN A 226 4.38 -43.54 6.54
CA ASN A 226 3.98 -43.47 7.94
C ASN A 226 4.59 -42.28 8.68
N GLN A 227 5.85 -41.94 8.41
CA GLN A 227 6.56 -40.89 9.17
C GLN A 227 6.45 -39.51 8.53
N TYR A 228 6.22 -39.46 7.22
CA TYR A 228 6.35 -38.22 6.45
C TYR A 228 5.16 -37.93 5.54
N ASN A 229 4.07 -38.70 5.66
CA ASN A 229 2.84 -38.53 4.88
C ASN A 229 3.02 -38.62 3.36
N LEU A 230 4.05 -39.32 2.88
CA LEU A 230 4.28 -39.58 1.46
C LEU A 230 3.66 -40.93 1.04
N ALA A 231 2.35 -41.06 1.23
CA ALA A 231 1.62 -42.29 0.91
C ALA A 231 1.62 -42.57 -0.60
N CYS A 232 1.93 -43.80 -0.99
CA CYS A 232 1.85 -44.28 -2.36
C CYS A 232 1.64 -45.79 -2.40
N SER A 233 1.04 -46.28 -3.49
CA SER A 233 0.95 -47.72 -3.70
C SER A 233 2.32 -48.28 -4.14
N HIS A 234 2.71 -49.44 -3.60
CA HIS A 234 3.97 -50.09 -4.00
C HIS A 234 4.01 -50.44 -5.50
N ALA A 235 2.84 -50.73 -6.10
CA ALA A 235 2.72 -50.98 -7.53
C ALA A 235 3.05 -49.72 -8.36
N SER A 236 2.57 -48.55 -7.92
CA SER A 236 2.88 -47.26 -8.55
C SER A 236 4.39 -46.98 -8.50
N VAL A 237 5.04 -47.18 -7.36
CA VAL A 237 6.51 -47.02 -7.23
C VAL A 237 7.26 -48.01 -8.12
N ALA A 238 6.82 -49.26 -8.21
CA ALA A 238 7.45 -50.27 -9.07
C ALA A 238 7.34 -49.91 -10.57
N ASN A 239 6.20 -49.35 -10.98
CA ASN A 239 6.00 -48.83 -12.33
C ASN A 239 6.92 -47.63 -12.60
N GLU A 240 7.00 -46.70 -11.66
CA GLU A 240 7.83 -45.50 -11.75
C GLU A 240 9.31 -45.84 -11.85
N LEU A 241 9.81 -46.77 -11.02
CA LEU A 241 11.17 -47.29 -11.12
C LEU A 241 11.49 -47.79 -12.53
N SER A 242 10.53 -48.44 -13.18
CA SER A 242 10.74 -48.99 -14.52
C SER A 242 10.75 -47.94 -15.64
N GLY A 243 10.16 -46.76 -15.39
CA GLY A 243 10.17 -45.61 -16.28
C GLY A 243 11.20 -44.54 -15.89
N LEU A 244 11.96 -44.77 -14.81
CA LEU A 244 12.73 -43.73 -14.14
C LEU A 244 13.74 -43.03 -15.06
N MET A 245 14.36 -43.77 -16.00
CA MET A 245 15.28 -43.16 -16.96
C MET A 245 14.60 -42.07 -17.80
N HIS A 246 13.36 -42.31 -18.25
CA HIS A 246 12.62 -41.34 -19.04
C HIS A 246 12.31 -40.09 -18.24
N GLU A 247 11.97 -40.25 -16.95
CA GLU A 247 11.65 -39.15 -16.05
C GLU A 247 12.87 -38.29 -15.71
N ILE A 248 14.01 -38.91 -15.35
CA ILE A 248 15.23 -38.16 -15.02
C ILE A 248 15.93 -37.56 -16.25
N SER A 249 15.58 -37.99 -17.46
CA SER A 249 16.17 -37.49 -18.71
C SER A 249 15.44 -36.30 -19.32
N LYS A 250 14.28 -35.88 -18.80
CA LYS A 250 13.53 -34.74 -19.34
C LYS A 250 14.39 -33.47 -19.29
N PRO A 251 14.46 -32.70 -20.39
CA PRO A 251 15.36 -31.54 -20.48
C PRO A 251 14.97 -30.47 -19.48
N VAL A 252 16.00 -29.90 -18.84
CA VAL A 252 15.84 -28.86 -17.83
C VAL A 252 16.47 -27.57 -18.37
N HIS A 253 15.67 -26.73 -19.03
CA HIS A 253 16.17 -25.56 -19.76
C HIS A 253 16.48 -24.37 -18.83
N SER A 254 17.76 -24.05 -18.55
CA SER A 254 18.34 -22.86 -17.82
C SER A 254 19.40 -23.16 -16.71
N ARG A 255 20.11 -22.12 -16.26
CA ARG A 255 21.14 -22.14 -15.20
C ARG A 255 20.63 -21.35 -13.98
N MET A 256 20.68 -21.90 -12.77
CA MET A 256 20.27 -21.19 -11.53
C MET A 256 21.15 -21.56 -10.32
N LYS A 257 21.08 -20.77 -9.25
CA LYS A 257 21.90 -20.87 -8.03
C LYS A 257 21.10 -21.56 -6.91
N ALA A 258 21.38 -22.83 -6.64
CA ALA A 258 20.75 -23.59 -5.55
C ALA A 258 21.43 -23.34 -4.19
N PRO A 259 20.69 -23.43 -3.06
CA PRO A 259 21.29 -23.49 -1.72
C PRO A 259 22.22 -24.71 -1.58
N ALA A 260 23.15 -24.66 -0.61
CA ALA A 260 24.11 -25.74 -0.38
C ALA A 260 23.40 -27.03 0.05
N GLY A 261 23.59 -28.12 -0.71
CA GLY A 261 23.02 -29.44 -0.46
C GLY A 261 22.47 -30.10 -1.72
N TYR A 262 22.27 -31.42 -1.69
CA TYR A 262 21.66 -32.16 -2.79
C TYR A 262 20.17 -32.37 -2.51
N PHE A 263 19.31 -31.66 -3.24
CA PHE A 263 17.85 -31.81 -3.14
C PHE A 263 17.38 -32.76 -4.23
N VAL A 264 16.62 -33.79 -3.90
CA VAL A 264 16.08 -34.80 -4.82
C VAL A 264 14.60 -34.98 -4.54
N GLY A 265 13.82 -35.51 -5.48
CA GLY A 265 12.40 -35.73 -5.26
C GLY A 265 11.56 -35.53 -6.51
N GLY A 266 10.28 -35.23 -6.32
CA GLY A 266 9.29 -35.11 -7.38
C GLY A 266 7.90 -35.50 -6.89
N PRO A 267 6.89 -35.53 -7.77
CA PRO A 267 5.56 -35.94 -7.38
C PRO A 267 5.51 -37.41 -6.94
N SER A 268 4.67 -37.76 -5.97
CA SER A 268 4.41 -39.16 -5.62
C SER A 268 3.81 -39.87 -6.86
N PRO A 269 4.34 -41.02 -7.32
CA PRO A 269 5.26 -41.95 -6.65
C PRO A 269 6.77 -41.79 -6.97
N LEU A 270 7.16 -40.81 -7.79
CA LEU A 270 8.54 -40.59 -8.25
C LEU A 270 9.51 -40.28 -7.11
N ALA A 271 9.12 -39.46 -6.13
CA ALA A 271 9.95 -39.19 -4.95
C ALA A 271 10.35 -40.47 -4.21
N GLN A 272 9.42 -41.40 -4.01
CA GLN A 272 9.66 -42.67 -3.33
C GLN A 272 10.54 -43.60 -4.19
N ALA A 273 10.35 -43.62 -5.51
CA ALA A 273 11.21 -44.36 -6.43
C ALA A 273 12.66 -43.85 -6.36
N ILE A 274 12.87 -42.53 -6.41
CA ILE A 274 14.20 -41.91 -6.27
C ILE A 274 14.81 -42.21 -4.90
N ALA A 275 14.03 -42.11 -3.81
CA ALA A 275 14.50 -42.43 -2.47
C ALA A 275 14.99 -43.89 -2.37
N CYS A 276 14.26 -44.85 -2.94
CA CYS A 276 14.68 -46.25 -2.99
C CYS A 276 16.01 -46.43 -3.72
N VAL A 277 16.19 -45.77 -4.88
CA VAL A 277 17.42 -45.84 -5.67
C VAL A 277 18.61 -45.26 -4.90
N LEU A 278 18.46 -44.05 -4.35
CA LEU A 278 19.55 -43.34 -3.70
C LEU A 278 19.97 -43.98 -2.38
N LEU A 279 19.02 -44.42 -1.55
CA LEU A 279 19.32 -45.15 -0.31
C LEU A 279 20.08 -46.45 -0.62
N LYS A 280 19.69 -47.14 -1.70
CA LYS A 280 20.39 -48.36 -2.12
C LYS A 280 21.80 -48.06 -2.63
N LEU A 281 21.98 -47.01 -3.42
CA LEU A 281 23.30 -46.58 -3.91
C LEU A 281 24.22 -46.13 -2.76
N GLN A 282 23.70 -45.41 -1.76
CA GLN A 282 24.43 -45.07 -0.53
C GLN A 282 24.80 -46.34 0.27
N GLY A 283 23.87 -47.26 0.48
CA GLY A 283 24.12 -48.51 1.20
C GLY A 283 25.21 -49.36 0.55
N LEU A 284 25.24 -49.38 -0.79
CA LEU A 284 26.28 -50.06 -1.58
C LEU A 284 27.61 -49.30 -1.64
N GLY A 285 27.69 -48.08 -1.11
CA GLY A 285 28.89 -47.23 -1.16
C GLY A 285 29.19 -46.65 -2.55
N SER A 286 28.24 -46.72 -3.48
CA SER A 286 28.39 -46.15 -4.83
C SER A 286 28.35 -44.62 -4.80
N ILE A 287 27.63 -44.06 -3.84
CA ILE A 287 27.60 -42.64 -3.51
C ILE A 287 28.12 -42.52 -2.07
N ALA A 288 28.78 -41.41 -1.74
CA ALA A 288 29.31 -41.17 -0.40
C ALA A 288 28.22 -41.37 0.67
N ARG A 289 28.53 -42.19 1.69
CA ARG A 289 27.54 -42.63 2.69
C ARG A 289 27.08 -41.49 3.58
N ASP A 290 28.00 -40.61 3.92
CA ASP A 290 27.84 -39.39 4.70
C ASP A 290 27.27 -38.21 3.89
N MET A 291 26.99 -38.41 2.59
CA MET A 291 26.39 -37.36 1.77
C MET A 291 24.93 -37.15 2.14
N ASP A 292 24.63 -35.96 2.65
CA ASP A 292 23.28 -35.54 2.96
C ASP A 292 22.50 -35.22 1.67
N VAL A 293 21.43 -35.99 1.44
CA VAL A 293 20.51 -35.79 0.33
C VAL A 293 19.11 -35.49 0.88
N PHE A 294 18.55 -34.34 0.55
CA PHE A 294 17.25 -33.91 1.04
C PHE A 294 16.15 -34.30 0.06
N LEU A 295 15.18 -35.11 0.50
CA LEU A 295 14.02 -35.48 -0.29
C LEU A 295 12.96 -34.38 -0.21
N ILE A 296 12.47 -33.91 -1.36
CA ILE A 296 11.37 -32.95 -1.46
C ILE A 296 10.10 -33.61 -2.03
N ASP A 297 8.94 -33.12 -1.61
CA ASP A 297 7.63 -33.53 -2.13
C ASP A 297 7.24 -32.79 -3.42
N ASP A 298 5.99 -33.01 -3.88
CA ASP A 298 5.39 -32.34 -5.03
C ASP A 298 5.23 -30.82 -4.84
N GLY A 299 5.08 -30.37 -3.60
CA GLY A 299 5.06 -28.95 -3.22
C GLY A 299 6.44 -28.31 -3.10
N GLY A 300 7.52 -29.07 -3.31
CA GLY A 300 8.89 -28.60 -3.15
C GLY A 300 9.32 -28.41 -1.70
N LYS A 301 8.56 -28.94 -0.73
CA LYS A 301 8.89 -28.89 0.69
C LYS A 301 9.86 -30.01 1.02
N ILE A 302 10.87 -29.72 1.85
CA ILE A 302 11.80 -30.74 2.34
C ILE A 302 11.06 -31.65 3.33
N VAL A 303 11.06 -32.94 3.03
CA VAL A 303 10.35 -33.96 3.77
C VAL A 303 11.27 -34.67 4.75
N CYS A 304 12.38 -35.22 4.23
CA CYS A 304 13.33 -36.00 5.00
C CYS A 304 14.74 -35.90 4.41
N ARG A 305 15.71 -36.40 5.16
CA ARG A 305 17.12 -36.51 4.76
C ARG A 305 17.47 -37.98 4.51
N LEU A 306 18.08 -38.29 3.38
CA LEU A 306 18.59 -39.60 3.00
C LEU A 306 20.11 -39.59 3.23
N ALA A 307 20.55 -40.31 4.26
CA ALA A 307 21.96 -40.38 4.64
C ALA A 307 22.29 -41.75 5.22
N ASN A 308 23.48 -42.25 4.89
CA ASN A 308 23.97 -43.56 5.30
C ASN A 308 23.03 -44.73 4.92
N GLY A 309 22.31 -44.61 3.81
CA GLY A 309 21.33 -45.62 3.39
C GLY A 309 20.11 -45.71 4.30
N LYS A 310 19.83 -44.66 5.10
CA LYS A 310 18.66 -44.56 5.98
C LYS A 310 17.90 -43.25 5.75
N ILE A 311 16.61 -43.27 6.04
CA ILE A 311 15.78 -42.06 6.10
C ILE A 311 15.89 -41.45 7.50
N GLN A 312 16.15 -40.14 7.55
CA GLN A 312 16.31 -39.35 8.75
C GLN A 312 15.44 -38.08 8.67
N PRO A 313 15.08 -37.46 9.80
CA PRO A 313 14.39 -36.16 9.80
C PRO A 313 15.19 -35.08 9.06
N ALA A 314 14.49 -34.14 8.42
CA ALA A 314 15.11 -33.06 7.66
C ALA A 314 15.84 -32.03 8.54
N SER A 315 15.43 -31.87 9.81
CA SER A 315 16.15 -31.02 10.74
C SER A 315 17.47 -31.70 11.13
N PRO A 316 18.60 -30.96 11.13
CA PRO A 316 19.77 -31.46 11.83
C PRO A 316 19.34 -31.65 13.28
N SER A 317 19.43 -32.88 13.78
CA SER A 317 19.54 -33.09 15.22
C SER A 317 20.59 -32.09 15.70
N LYS A 318 20.20 -31.10 16.50
CA LYS A 318 21.18 -30.17 17.08
C LYS A 318 22.28 -31.05 17.67
N PRO A 319 23.53 -30.99 17.17
CA PRO A 319 24.60 -31.76 17.77
C PRO A 319 24.62 -31.33 19.24
N GLY A 320 24.58 -32.32 20.13
CA GLY A 320 24.17 -32.20 21.54
C GLY A 320 24.49 -30.85 22.18
N SER A 321 23.44 -30.14 22.59
CA SER A 321 23.49 -29.19 23.70
C SER A 321 23.57 -29.94 25.01
#